data_AF-A0A2U1RPP9-F1
#
_entry.id   AF-A0A2U1RPP9-F1
#
_cell.length_a   1.000
_cell.length_b   1.000
_cell.length_c   1.000
_cell.angle_alpha   90.00
_cell.angle_beta   90.00
_cell.angle_gamma   90.00
#
_symmetry.space_group_name_H-M   'P 1'
#
loop_
_entity.id
_entity.type
_entity.pdbx_description
1 polymer ?
#
loop_
_entity_poly.entity_id
_entity_poly.type
_entity_poly.pdbx_seq_one_letter_code
_entity_poly.pdbx_strand_id
1 'polypeptide(L)'
;MRKETVNERTGLLKKYIEIRELTEAICLPLEIEDYVIQPIVDVSPPKWHLGHTTWFFETLLLQRYSRNYRPYHALFGFLFNSYYESLGARVERARRGYLSRPTVKETYNYRSSIDRRMHDLIEEIAEEHWSDFSGLVALGEYNGKFMANQMVLRGGSCVTPRDHIRISYRNYFQPEKR
;
A
#
# COMPACT_ATOMS: atom_id res chain seq x y z
N MET A 1 24.61 -11.35 -20.11
CA MET A 1 24.72 -10.35 -19.03
C MET A 1 23.94 -9.07 -19.31
N ARG A 2 24.43 -8.02 -20.00
CA ARG A 2 23.67 -6.73 -20.12
C ARG A 2 22.25 -6.83 -20.71
N LYS A 3 22.01 -7.70 -21.70
CA LYS A 3 20.66 -7.89 -22.28
C LYS A 3 19.71 -8.66 -21.35
N GLU A 4 20.23 -9.54 -20.50
CA GLU A 4 19.43 -10.32 -19.54
C GLU A 4 18.95 -9.41 -18.41
N THR A 5 19.83 -8.57 -17.84
CA THR A 5 19.44 -7.62 -16.79
C THR A 5 18.39 -6.61 -17.27
N VAL A 6 18.50 -6.12 -18.52
CA VAL A 6 17.49 -5.21 -19.10
C VAL A 6 16.11 -5.89 -19.22
N ASN A 7 16.08 -7.19 -19.53
CA ASN A 7 14.84 -7.96 -19.58
C ASN A 7 14.26 -8.21 -18.17
N GLU A 8 15.12 -8.46 -17.18
CA GLU A 8 14.72 -8.59 -15.77
C GLU A 8 14.13 -7.29 -15.21
N ARG A 9 14.76 -6.14 -15.48
CA ARG A 9 14.26 -4.81 -15.08
C ARG A 9 12.89 -4.52 -15.66
N THR A 10 12.74 -4.71 -16.96
CA THR A 10 11.45 -4.55 -17.65
C THR A 10 10.38 -5.47 -17.04
N GLY A 11 10.74 -6.73 -16.77
CA GLY A 11 9.83 -7.70 -16.16
C GLY A 11 9.41 -7.32 -14.74
N LEU A 12 10.34 -6.83 -13.92
CA LEU A 12 10.06 -6.37 -12.56
C LEU A 12 9.19 -5.11 -12.56
N LEU A 13 9.52 -4.13 -13.40
CA LEU A 13 8.74 -2.90 -13.53
C LEU A 13 7.30 -3.19 -13.95
N LYS A 14 7.09 -4.11 -14.90
CA LYS A 14 5.75 -4.53 -15.32
C LYS A 14 4.96 -5.13 -14.15
N LYS A 15 5.55 -6.06 -13.39
CA LYS A 15 4.89 -6.67 -12.22
C LYS A 15 4.56 -5.65 -11.14
N TYR A 16 5.49 -4.72 -10.89
CA TYR A 16 5.26 -3.62 -9.97
C TYR A 16 4.02 -2.83 -10.38
N ILE A 17 3.97 -2.35 -11.63
CA ILE A 17 2.83 -1.57 -12.16
C ILE A 17 1.52 -2.36 -12.05
N GLU A 18 1.48 -3.62 -12.51
CA GLU A 18 0.28 -4.47 -12.45
C GLU A 18 -0.29 -4.58 -11.03
N ILE A 19 0.56 -4.67 -10.02
CA ILE A 19 0.14 -4.78 -8.62
C ILE A 19 -0.34 -3.44 -8.07
N ARG A 20 0.33 -2.34 -8.44
CA ARG A 20 -0.10 -1.00 -8.06
C ARG A 20 -1.49 -0.70 -8.64
N GLU A 21 -1.71 -1.00 -9.91
CA GLU A 21 -3.01 -0.88 -10.59
C GLU A 21 -4.08 -1.78 -9.96
N LEU A 22 -3.76 -3.04 -9.67
CA LEU A 22 -4.70 -3.97 -9.02
C LEU A 22 -5.24 -3.41 -7.69
N THR A 23 -4.35 -2.87 -6.85
CA THR A 23 -4.78 -2.30 -5.55
C THR A 23 -5.68 -1.07 -5.70
N GLU A 24 -5.51 -0.28 -6.75
CA GLU A 24 -6.38 0.87 -7.05
C GLU A 24 -7.70 0.42 -7.66
N ALA A 25 -7.69 -0.58 -8.54
CA ALA A 25 -8.90 -1.16 -9.13
C ALA A 25 -9.85 -1.77 -8.06
N ILE A 26 -9.28 -2.36 -7.00
CA ILE A 26 -10.06 -2.86 -5.85
C ILE A 26 -10.79 -1.72 -5.11
N CYS A 27 -10.15 -0.55 -5.05
CA CYS A 27 -10.67 0.62 -4.35
C CYS A 27 -11.58 1.49 -5.24
N LEU A 28 -11.49 1.36 -6.57
CA LEU A 28 -12.24 2.15 -7.55
C LEU A 28 -13.75 2.26 -7.27
N PRO A 29 -14.48 1.21 -6.81
CA PRO A 29 -15.92 1.31 -6.57
C PRO A 29 -16.31 1.97 -5.23
N LEU A 30 -15.35 2.36 -4.39
CA LEU A 30 -15.59 2.90 -3.06
C LEU A 30 -15.89 4.40 -3.11
N GLU A 31 -16.79 4.85 -2.25
CA GLU A 31 -16.96 6.28 -1.99
C GLU A 31 -15.90 6.77 -1.01
N ILE A 32 -15.69 8.09 -0.94
CA ILE A 32 -14.64 8.70 -0.13
C ILE A 32 -14.76 8.33 1.36
N GLU A 33 -15.98 8.21 1.88
CA GLU A 33 -16.27 7.83 3.27
C GLU A 33 -15.81 6.41 3.60
N ASP A 34 -15.93 5.48 2.63
CA ASP A 34 -15.57 4.07 2.80
C ASP A 34 -14.08 3.88 3.06
N TYR A 35 -13.24 4.85 2.65
CA TYR A 35 -11.80 4.81 2.84
C TYR A 35 -11.34 5.06 4.28
N VAL A 36 -12.22 5.52 5.18
CA VAL A 36 -11.84 6.04 6.50
C VAL A 36 -12.26 5.10 7.64
N ILE A 37 -13.37 4.38 7.49
CA ILE A 37 -13.97 3.63 8.60
C ILE A 37 -13.11 2.41 8.98
N GLN A 38 -13.02 2.15 10.29
CA GLN A 38 -12.45 0.94 10.87
C GLN A 38 -13.49 0.30 11.81
N PRO A 39 -14.28 -0.69 11.35
CA PRO A 39 -15.38 -1.23 12.15
C PRO A 39 -14.92 -2.17 13.27
N ILE A 40 -13.78 -2.84 13.09
CA ILE A 40 -13.14 -3.70 14.10
C ILE A 40 -11.61 -3.53 14.02
N VAL A 41 -10.90 -3.85 15.09
CA VAL A 41 -9.43 -3.71 15.18
C VAL A 41 -8.68 -4.49 14.10
N ASP A 42 -9.25 -5.62 13.66
CA ASP A 42 -8.64 -6.49 12.66
C ASP A 42 -8.66 -5.88 11.25
N VAL A 43 -9.63 -5.00 10.97
CA VAL A 43 -9.76 -4.27 9.70
C VAL A 43 -8.92 -2.99 9.78
N SER A 44 -8.29 -2.58 8.68
CA SER A 44 -7.75 -1.23 8.55
C SER A 44 -8.47 -0.47 7.44
N PRO A 45 -8.53 0.88 7.49
CA PRO A 45 -9.20 1.65 6.45
C PRO A 45 -8.52 1.47 5.07
N PRO A 46 -9.27 1.47 3.95
CA PRO A 46 -8.69 1.36 2.61
C PRO A 46 -7.60 2.38 2.31
N LYS A 47 -7.76 3.65 2.71
CA LYS A 47 -6.68 4.65 2.53
C LYS A 47 -5.43 4.30 3.33
N TRP A 48 -5.58 3.64 4.48
CA TRP A 48 -4.44 3.20 5.26
C TRP A 48 -3.69 2.08 4.54
N HIS A 49 -4.39 1.12 3.93
CA HIS A 49 -3.77 0.08 3.10
C HIS A 49 -3.01 0.65 1.90
N LEU A 50 -3.64 1.60 1.21
CA LEU A 50 -3.04 2.34 0.10
C LEU A 50 -1.78 3.09 0.53
N GLY A 51 -1.81 3.80 1.67
CA GLY A 51 -0.62 4.47 2.20
C GLY A 51 0.45 3.51 2.72
N HIS A 52 0.06 2.44 3.41
CA HIS A 52 0.97 1.44 3.99
C HIS A 52 1.80 0.71 2.93
N THR A 53 1.15 0.23 1.88
CA THR A 53 1.86 -0.45 0.78
C THR A 53 2.84 0.49 0.07
N THR A 54 2.54 1.77 0.02
CA THR A 54 3.42 2.81 -0.57
C THR A 54 4.56 3.18 0.36
N TRP A 55 4.28 3.29 1.66
CA TRP A 55 5.29 3.49 2.70
C TRP A 55 6.36 2.40 2.69
N PHE A 56 5.98 1.16 2.40
CA PHE A 56 6.93 0.06 2.26
C PHE A 56 7.98 0.37 1.17
N PHE A 57 7.53 0.75 -0.04
CA PHE A 57 8.44 1.09 -1.15
C PHE A 57 9.27 2.33 -0.85
N GLU A 58 8.67 3.36 -0.25
CA GLU A 58 9.42 4.54 0.15
C GLU A 58 10.52 4.22 1.16
N THR A 59 10.19 3.45 2.21
CA THR A 59 11.08 3.27 3.36
C THR A 59 12.14 2.22 3.10
N LEU A 60 11.77 1.09 2.50
CA LEU A 60 12.71 -0.02 2.33
C LEU A 60 13.51 0.04 1.03
N LEU A 61 13.04 0.83 0.04
CA LEU A 61 13.66 0.89 -1.28
C LEU A 61 14.16 2.30 -1.59
N LEU A 62 13.28 3.29 -1.71
CA LEU A 62 13.69 4.64 -2.13
C LEU A 62 14.66 5.29 -1.13
N GLN A 63 14.35 5.26 0.17
CA GLN A 63 15.25 5.80 1.20
C GLN A 63 16.61 5.09 1.26
N ARG A 64 16.66 3.81 0.85
CA ARG A 64 17.86 2.98 0.93
C ARG A 64 18.76 3.11 -0.30
N TYR A 65 18.16 3.16 -1.50
CA TYR A 65 18.92 3.07 -2.76
C TYR A 65 18.95 4.38 -3.56
N SER A 66 18.06 5.34 -3.28
CA SER A 66 18.12 6.65 -3.94
C SER A 66 19.05 7.61 -3.18
N ARG A 67 19.99 8.23 -3.89
CA ARG A 67 20.92 9.21 -3.30
C ARG A 67 20.15 10.45 -2.82
N ASN A 68 20.45 10.90 -1.60
CA ASN A 68 19.86 12.09 -0.98
C ASN A 68 18.32 12.11 -0.96
N TYR A 69 17.69 10.93 -0.85
CA TYR A 69 16.24 10.83 -0.82
C TYR A 69 15.65 11.60 0.39
N ARG A 70 14.58 12.33 0.14
CA ARG A 70 13.79 12.99 1.18
C ARG A 70 12.41 12.36 1.23
N PRO A 71 11.91 11.96 2.42
CA PRO A 71 10.55 11.45 2.57
C PRO A 71 9.52 12.39 1.95
N TYR A 72 8.52 11.82 1.28
CA TYR A 72 7.42 12.57 0.66
C TYR A 72 6.72 13.48 1.68
N HIS A 73 6.54 12.97 2.90
CA HIS A 73 6.00 13.74 4.02
C HIS A 73 6.59 13.23 5.34
N ALA A 74 6.98 14.17 6.23
CA ALA A 74 7.69 13.86 7.47
C ALA A 74 6.94 12.88 8.39
N LEU A 75 5.60 12.90 8.39
CA LEU A 75 4.77 12.06 9.26
C LEU A 75 4.31 10.74 8.62
N PHE A 76 4.49 10.54 7.31
CA PHE A 76 3.92 9.35 6.66
C PHE A 76 4.59 8.05 7.11
N GLY A 77 5.87 8.13 7.51
CA GLY A 77 6.57 7.06 8.20
C GLY A 77 5.83 6.59 9.46
N PHE A 78 5.38 7.52 10.30
CA PHE A 78 4.64 7.23 11.53
C PHE A 78 3.21 6.72 11.26
N LEU A 79 2.51 7.33 10.30
CA LEU A 79 1.10 7.03 10.03
C LEU A 79 0.91 5.67 9.36
N PHE A 80 1.84 5.27 8.50
CA PHE A 80 1.69 4.11 7.63
C PHE A 80 2.59 2.92 8.00
N ASN A 81 3.42 3.03 9.03
CA ASN A 81 4.13 1.87 9.57
C ASN A 81 3.14 0.86 10.21
N SER A 82 3.22 -0.39 9.77
CA SER A 82 2.33 -1.48 10.22
C SER A 82 2.75 -2.08 11.56
N TYR A 83 4.01 -2.49 11.69
CA TYR A 83 4.54 -3.28 12.81
C TYR A 83 6.09 -3.32 12.89
N TYR A 84 6.80 -2.53 12.07
CA TYR A 84 8.26 -2.50 12.14
C TYR A 84 8.69 -1.57 13.27
N GLU A 85 8.72 -2.10 14.50
CA GLU A 85 9.10 -1.32 15.70
C GLU A 85 10.52 -0.75 15.60
N SER A 86 11.41 -1.46 14.91
CA SER A 86 12.76 -1.00 14.62
C SER A 86 12.81 0.25 13.72
N LEU A 87 11.74 0.55 12.97
CA LEU A 87 11.66 1.72 12.09
C LEU A 87 11.00 2.93 12.77
N GLY A 88 10.58 2.80 14.03
CA GLY A 88 10.11 3.90 14.87
C GLY A 88 8.66 3.75 15.36
N ALA A 89 8.18 4.82 16.01
CA ALA A 89 6.82 4.88 16.54
C ALA A 89 5.76 4.70 15.42
N ARG A 90 4.57 4.26 15.81
CA ARG A 90 3.44 4.05 14.89
C ARG A 90 2.11 4.43 15.51
N VAL A 91 1.14 4.70 14.65
CA VAL A 91 -0.27 4.80 15.08
C VAL A 91 -0.75 3.44 15.56
N GLU A 92 -1.39 3.42 16.74
CA GLU A 92 -2.05 2.23 17.27
C GLU A 92 -3.02 1.64 16.24
N ARG A 93 -2.95 0.32 16.02
CA ARG A 93 -3.78 -0.35 15.00
C ARG A 93 -5.26 -0.06 15.17
N ALA A 94 -5.76 -0.02 16.41
CA ALA A 94 -7.17 0.23 16.74
C ALA A 94 -7.64 1.67 16.42
N ARG A 95 -6.70 2.60 16.20
CA ARG A 95 -6.98 4.03 15.99
C ARG A 95 -6.81 4.48 14.54
N ARG A 96 -6.52 3.57 13.61
CA ARG A 96 -6.30 3.92 12.18
C ARG A 96 -7.53 4.59 11.57
N GLY A 97 -8.73 4.16 11.97
CA GLY A 97 -9.99 4.77 11.52
C GLY A 97 -10.29 6.17 12.09
N TYR A 98 -9.54 6.62 13.10
CA TYR A 98 -9.72 7.98 13.66
C TYR A 98 -9.03 9.06 12.81
N LEU A 99 -8.17 8.63 11.89
CA LEU A 99 -7.38 9.52 11.06
C LEU A 99 -8.20 10.03 9.89
N SER A 100 -8.75 11.23 9.99
CA SER A 100 -9.34 11.93 8.83
C SER A 100 -8.28 12.38 7.81
N ARG A 101 -7.01 12.50 8.24
CA ARG A 101 -5.85 12.87 7.40
C ARG A 101 -4.74 11.82 7.42
N PRO A 102 -3.96 11.65 6.33
CA PRO A 102 -4.17 12.28 5.03
C PRO A 102 -5.51 11.86 4.39
N THR A 103 -6.03 12.75 3.55
CA THR A 103 -7.23 12.51 2.73
C THR A 103 -6.97 11.39 1.74
N VAL A 104 -8.04 10.85 1.15
CA VAL A 104 -7.95 9.87 0.06
C VAL A 104 -7.10 10.44 -1.09
N LYS A 105 -7.39 11.67 -1.52
CA LYS A 105 -6.63 12.37 -2.57
C LYS A 105 -5.14 12.51 -2.25
N GLU A 106 -4.80 12.95 -1.04
CA GLU A 106 -3.39 13.07 -0.60
C GLU A 106 -2.69 11.69 -0.58
N THR A 107 -3.44 10.64 -0.22
CA THR A 107 -2.92 9.27 -0.24
C THR A 107 -2.63 8.81 -1.67
N TYR A 108 -3.53 9.05 -2.63
CA TYR A 108 -3.26 8.76 -4.05
C TYR A 108 -2.12 9.61 -4.63
N ASN A 109 -2.00 10.89 -4.25
CA ASN A 109 -0.87 11.73 -4.65
C ASN A 109 0.46 11.17 -4.14
N TYR A 110 0.47 10.66 -2.91
CA TYR A 110 1.63 9.98 -2.35
C TYR A 110 1.97 8.72 -3.14
N ARG A 111 0.98 7.87 -3.42
CA ARG A 111 1.14 6.68 -4.28
C ARG A 111 1.78 7.03 -5.62
N SER A 112 1.17 7.94 -6.37
CA SER A 112 1.65 8.35 -7.69
C SER A 112 3.06 8.94 -7.66
N SER A 113 3.42 9.69 -6.60
CA SER A 113 4.78 10.20 -6.42
C SER A 113 5.80 9.08 -6.19
N ILE A 114 5.48 8.12 -5.32
CA ILE A 114 6.40 7.00 -5.04
C ILE A 114 6.51 6.09 -6.25
N ASP A 115 5.42 5.87 -6.99
CA ASP A 115 5.40 4.97 -8.15
C ASP A 115 6.27 5.50 -9.29
N ARG A 116 6.26 6.82 -9.54
CA ARG A 116 7.20 7.46 -10.47
C ARG A 116 8.66 7.28 -10.05
N ARG A 117 8.96 7.50 -8.77
CA ARG A 117 10.34 7.37 -8.27
C ARG A 117 10.82 5.92 -8.25
N MET A 118 9.92 4.98 -8.02
CA MET A 118 10.21 3.55 -8.11
C MET A 118 10.48 3.13 -9.55
N HIS A 119 9.74 3.66 -10.52
CA HIS A 119 10.04 3.46 -11.93
C HIS A 119 11.49 3.88 -12.24
N ASP A 120 11.85 5.13 -11.92
CA ASP A 120 13.21 5.65 -12.13
C ASP A 120 14.25 4.78 -11.42
N LEU A 121 14.01 4.41 -10.15
CA LEU A 121 14.95 3.58 -9.39
C LEU A 121 15.11 2.18 -9.99
N ILE A 122 14.05 1.53 -10.47
CA ILE A 122 14.14 0.19 -11.08
C ILE A 122 15.00 0.25 -12.36
N GLU A 123 14.91 1.34 -13.13
CA GLU A 123 15.70 1.52 -14.34
C GLU A 123 17.17 1.84 -14.03
N GLU A 124 17.42 2.68 -13.02
CA GLU A 124 18.74 3.27 -12.78
C GLU A 124 19.58 2.58 -11.70
N ILE A 125 18.99 1.71 -10.86
CA ILE A 125 19.71 1.15 -9.71
C ILE A 125 20.99 0.42 -10.15
N ALA A 126 22.07 0.61 -9.40
CA ALA A 126 23.37 0.01 -9.72
C ALA A 126 23.31 -1.53 -9.70
N GLU A 127 24.04 -2.17 -10.61
CA GLU A 127 24.05 -3.63 -10.77
C GLU A 127 24.46 -4.36 -9.48
N GLU A 128 25.38 -3.80 -8.70
CA GLU A 128 25.79 -4.40 -7.42
C GLU A 128 24.67 -4.49 -6.37
N HIS A 129 23.59 -3.71 -6.52
CA HIS A 129 22.45 -3.71 -5.61
C HIS A 129 21.23 -4.47 -6.18
N TRP A 130 21.28 -4.90 -7.45
CA TRP A 130 20.12 -5.44 -8.17
C TRP A 130 19.48 -6.65 -7.47
N SER A 131 20.28 -7.59 -6.97
CA SER A 131 19.78 -8.82 -6.33
C SER A 131 19.00 -8.54 -5.05
N ASP A 132 19.55 -7.72 -4.14
CA ASP A 132 18.88 -7.34 -2.88
C ASP A 132 17.63 -6.48 -3.17
N PHE A 133 17.77 -5.50 -4.07
CA PHE A 133 16.67 -4.62 -4.45
C PHE A 133 15.49 -5.37 -5.07
N SER A 134 15.73 -6.22 -6.07
CA SER A 134 14.66 -6.96 -6.76
C SER A 134 13.93 -7.92 -5.82
N GLY A 135 14.65 -8.54 -4.87
CA GLY A 135 14.05 -9.34 -3.80
C GLY A 135 13.12 -8.53 -2.89
N LEU A 136 13.53 -7.31 -2.51
CA LEU A 136 12.70 -6.41 -1.70
C LEU A 136 11.48 -5.87 -2.47
N VAL A 137 11.61 -5.58 -3.76
CA VAL A 137 10.46 -5.22 -4.61
C VAL A 137 9.45 -6.36 -4.60
N ALA A 138 9.89 -7.60 -4.81
CA ALA A 138 9.01 -8.77 -4.78
C ALA A 138 8.31 -8.96 -3.41
N LEU A 139 8.97 -8.62 -2.30
CA LEU A 139 8.34 -8.62 -0.98
C LEU A 139 7.29 -7.51 -0.84
N GLY A 140 7.56 -6.31 -1.38
CA GLY A 140 6.57 -5.22 -1.43
C GLY A 140 5.35 -5.56 -2.28
N GLU A 141 5.59 -6.21 -3.42
CA GLU A 141 4.56 -6.80 -4.27
C GLU A 141 3.72 -7.83 -3.53
N TYR A 142 4.36 -8.72 -2.78
CA TYR A 142 3.68 -9.71 -1.95
C TYR A 142 2.82 -9.04 -0.88
N ASN A 143 3.34 -8.01 -0.21
CA ASN A 143 2.55 -7.22 0.74
C ASN A 143 1.34 -6.60 0.04
N GLY A 144 1.52 -5.95 -1.12
CA GLY A 144 0.42 -5.40 -1.92
C GLY A 144 -0.65 -6.45 -2.25
N LYS A 145 -0.25 -7.63 -2.72
CA LYS A 145 -1.14 -8.76 -3.04
C LYS A 145 -1.82 -9.35 -1.81
N PHE A 146 -1.12 -9.50 -0.69
CA PHE A 146 -1.69 -10.02 0.55
C PHE A 146 -2.74 -9.06 1.11
N MET A 147 -2.44 -7.75 1.15
CA MET A 147 -3.42 -6.74 1.55
C MET A 147 -4.61 -6.71 0.59
N ALA A 148 -4.39 -6.89 -0.72
CA ALA A 148 -5.45 -7.06 -1.72
C ALA A 148 -6.26 -8.35 -1.51
N ASN A 149 -5.68 -9.43 -0.99
CA ASN A 149 -6.40 -10.69 -0.70
C ASN A 149 -7.21 -10.64 0.61
N GLN A 150 -7.11 -9.57 1.40
CA GLN A 150 -7.85 -9.35 2.65
C GLN A 150 -8.96 -8.29 2.50
N MET A 151 -9.70 -8.33 1.37
CA MET A 151 -10.45 -7.21 0.81
C MET A 151 -11.41 -6.45 1.75
N VAL A 152 -11.40 -5.13 1.48
CA VAL A 152 -12.20 -4.01 1.97
C VAL A 152 -13.68 -4.32 2.24
N LEU A 153 -14.16 -3.86 3.40
CA LEU A 153 -15.56 -3.93 3.78
C LEU A 153 -16.45 -3.21 2.79
N ARG A 154 -17.58 -3.84 2.57
CA ARG A 154 -18.43 -3.58 1.45
C ARG A 154 -19.81 -4.10 1.84
N GLY A 155 -20.79 -3.19 1.90
CA GLY A 155 -22.06 -3.32 2.60
C GLY A 155 -22.19 -2.35 3.78
N GLY A 156 -23.36 -2.31 4.40
CA GLY A 156 -23.60 -1.51 5.60
C GLY A 156 -23.19 -2.24 6.89
N SER A 157 -23.00 -1.49 7.96
CA SER A 157 -22.94 -2.05 9.32
C SER A 157 -24.32 -2.58 9.75
N CYS A 158 -24.41 -3.25 10.91
CA CYS A 158 -25.70 -3.66 11.48
C CYS A 158 -26.66 -2.49 11.75
N VAL A 159 -26.16 -1.25 11.75
CA VAL A 159 -26.96 -0.02 11.92
C VAL A 159 -27.19 0.75 10.61
N THR A 160 -26.68 0.26 9.48
CA THR A 160 -26.90 0.91 8.17
C THR A 160 -28.27 0.51 7.61
N PRO A 161 -29.14 1.49 7.25
CA PRO A 161 -30.41 1.23 6.59
C PRO A 161 -30.26 0.40 5.31
N ARG A 162 -31.22 -0.51 5.03
CA ARG A 162 -31.10 -1.47 3.91
C ARG A 162 -30.95 -0.81 2.54
N ASP A 163 -31.66 0.29 2.34
CA ASP A 163 -31.63 1.14 1.14
C ASP A 163 -30.34 1.94 0.99
N HIS A 164 -29.54 2.05 2.05
CA HIS A 164 -28.20 2.64 2.03
C HIS A 164 -27.09 1.58 1.87
N ILE A 165 -27.43 0.29 1.86
CA ILE A 165 -26.47 -0.81 1.64
C ILE A 165 -26.12 -0.87 0.15
N ARG A 166 -24.82 -0.78 -0.15
CA ARG A 166 -24.31 -0.92 -1.52
C ARG A 166 -23.91 -2.36 -1.81
N ILE A 167 -24.12 -2.82 -3.05
CA ILE A 167 -23.68 -4.15 -3.51
C ILE A 167 -22.17 -4.14 -3.56
N SER A 168 -21.54 -4.72 -2.56
CA SER A 168 -20.12 -4.83 -2.51
C SER A 168 -19.73 -6.07 -1.65
N TYR A 169 -18.61 -6.72 -1.98
CA TYR A 169 -18.15 -8.04 -1.50
C TYR A 169 -17.31 -8.05 -0.20
N ARG A 170 -17.54 -9.03 0.69
CA ARG A 170 -16.90 -9.21 2.01
C ARG A 170 -15.50 -9.87 1.94
N ASN A 171 -14.54 -9.44 2.79
CA ASN A 171 -14.22 -10.15 4.05
C ASN A 171 -13.03 -9.57 4.83
N TYR A 172 -13.20 -9.47 6.15
CA TYR A 172 -12.12 -9.75 7.10
C TYR A 172 -12.66 -10.65 8.23
N PHE A 173 -12.96 -11.90 7.86
CA PHE A 173 -13.01 -13.00 8.82
C PHE A 173 -11.94 -14.00 8.39
N GLN A 174 -11.10 -14.42 9.34
CA GLN A 174 -10.26 -15.59 9.14
C GLN A 174 -11.15 -16.75 8.64
N PRO A 175 -10.65 -17.67 7.80
CA PRO A 175 -11.43 -18.82 7.35
C PRO A 175 -12.17 -19.54 8.49
N GLU A 176 -11.54 -19.64 9.67
CA GLU A 176 -12.15 -20.20 10.89
C GLU A 176 -13.22 -19.34 11.59
N LYS A 177 -13.43 -18.09 11.17
CA LYS A 177 -14.42 -17.14 11.72
C LYS A 177 -15.60 -16.87 10.77
N ARG A 178 -15.77 -17.69 9.72
CA ARG A 178 -16.84 -17.58 8.71
C ARG A 178 -18.09 -18.34 9.11
#